data_AF-A0A2N2Y206-F1
#
_entry.id   AF-A0A2N2Y206-F1
#
_cell.length_a   1.000
_cell.length_b   1.000
_cell.length_c   1.000
_cell.angle_alpha   90.00
_cell.angle_beta   90.00
_cell.angle_gamma   90.00
#
_symmetry.space_group_name_H-M   'P 1'
#
loop_
_entity.id
_entity.type
_entity.pdbx_description
1 polymer ?
#
loop_
_entity_poly.entity_id
_entity_poly.type
_entity_poly.pdbx_seq_one_letter_code
_entity_poly.pdbx_strand_id
1 'polypeptide(L)'
;TPEARLEIALPYQSGNIECRGQGEINLTVNSKGDLGLNGEYQITSGNFLFKYKNLFSRGFEIRSGSNIRFNGSPYNAVINLTAVHHSRTTLAGLDLELDSTITRARIPVNSIIRLKNKLLNPDISFGLEFPKLDETYKQVIYAKLDTTNEVVMTQQILSLLVLNNFSFQTGNNSISNTIGISGFELLSNQVSNLLSQVSRDVDIGINYRPGDNISAQEFEVIMRTQLFDNRVTIDGNLGVTGQEGSNRTSNIVGDVNVEVKLTEDGRFKFKAFNRSNNLDQVFNNSPYTQGIGFSYRREFNKLKDIFEKRTPPPALIITDTLNVEMEDDKKLP
;
A
#
# COMPACT_ATOMS: atom_id res chain seq x y z
N THR A 1 -0.66 29.93 20.62
CA THR A 1 -1.00 28.61 21.20
C THR A 1 0.04 27.60 20.73
N PRO A 2 0.38 26.56 21.52
CA PRO A 2 1.36 25.58 21.07
C PRO A 2 0.85 24.84 19.83
N GLU A 3 1.75 24.46 18.92
CA GLU A 3 1.41 23.69 17.72
C GLU A 3 0.67 22.41 18.14
N ALA A 4 -0.60 22.30 17.78
CA ALA A 4 -1.37 21.09 18.03
C ALA A 4 -0.87 20.01 17.06
N ARG A 5 -0.76 18.77 17.55
CA ARG A 5 -0.45 17.60 16.72
C ARG A 5 -1.73 16.83 16.45
N LEU A 6 -1.92 16.47 15.19
CA LEU A 6 -3.09 15.76 14.70
C LEU A 6 -2.62 14.55 13.89
N GLU A 7 -3.21 13.40 14.18
CA GLU A 7 -2.97 12.15 13.45
C GLU A 7 -4.32 11.60 12.99
N ILE A 8 -4.45 11.32 11.69
CA ILE A 8 -5.67 10.80 11.08
C ILE A 8 -5.31 9.56 10.27
N ALA A 9 -5.93 8.44 10.62
CA ALA A 9 -5.97 7.25 9.76
C ALA A 9 -7.13 7.39 8.77
N LEU A 10 -6.83 7.41 7.46
CA LEU A 10 -7.86 7.45 6.44
C LEU A 10 -8.52 6.07 6.28
N PRO A 11 -9.83 6.02 5.96
CA PRO A 11 -10.52 4.77 5.68
C PRO A 11 -9.90 3.97 4.51
N TYR A 12 -10.24 2.69 4.44
CA TYR A 12 -9.80 1.77 3.38
C TYR A 12 -8.29 1.63 3.22
N GLN A 13 -7.54 1.88 4.30
CA GLN A 13 -6.08 1.84 4.30
C GLN A 13 -5.45 2.78 3.26
N SER A 14 -6.16 3.86 2.89
CA SER A 14 -5.72 4.83 1.87
C SER A 14 -4.50 5.65 2.31
N GLY A 15 -4.22 5.67 3.61
CA GLY A 15 -3.06 6.34 4.16
C GLY A 15 -3.24 6.89 5.58
N ASN A 16 -2.18 7.50 6.10
CA ASN A 16 -2.17 8.19 7.38
C ASN A 16 -1.68 9.62 7.19
N ILE A 17 -2.32 10.58 7.85
CA ILE A 17 -1.92 11.98 7.88
C ILE A 17 -1.40 12.26 9.28
N GLU A 18 -0.15 12.69 9.40
CA GLU A 18 0.47 13.17 10.63
C GLU A 18 0.87 14.62 10.45
N CYS A 19 0.26 15.55 11.17
CA CYS A 19 0.54 16.96 10.97
C CYS A 19 0.53 17.79 12.24
N ARG A 20 1.19 18.94 12.16
CA ARG A 20 1.23 19.98 13.17
C ARG A 20 0.66 21.26 12.60
N GLY A 21 -0.05 21.99 13.43
CA GLY A 21 -0.79 23.14 12.97
C GLY A 21 -1.38 23.95 14.10
N GLN A 22 -2.16 24.92 13.69
CA GLN A 22 -2.83 25.85 14.58
C GLN A 22 -4.28 26.01 14.14
N GLY A 23 -5.17 26.17 15.11
CA GLY A 23 -6.58 26.33 14.84
C GLY A 23 -7.35 26.50 16.13
N GLU A 24 -8.51 27.13 16.02
CA GLU A 24 -9.49 27.18 17.10
C GLU A 24 -10.58 26.16 16.78
N ILE A 25 -10.65 25.10 17.59
CA ILE A 25 -11.62 24.02 17.43
C ILE A 25 -12.47 23.97 18.69
N ASN A 26 -13.75 24.23 18.53
CA ASN A 26 -14.75 24.08 19.58
C ASN A 26 -15.26 22.64 19.60
N LEU A 27 -15.03 21.96 20.71
CA LEU A 27 -15.58 20.64 20.99
C LEU A 27 -16.87 20.79 21.79
N THR A 28 -17.93 20.13 21.31
CA THR A 28 -19.23 20.04 21.97
C THR A 28 -19.62 18.58 22.12
N VAL A 29 -20.34 18.26 23.19
CA VAL A 29 -20.86 16.92 23.46
C VAL A 29 -22.32 17.08 23.87
N ASN A 30 -23.22 16.36 23.20
CA ASN A 30 -24.65 16.40 23.57
C ASN A 30 -24.97 15.36 24.66
N SER A 31 -26.19 15.42 25.22
CA SER A 31 -26.63 14.50 26.28
C SER A 31 -26.73 13.02 25.84
N LYS A 32 -26.65 12.73 24.54
CA LYS A 32 -26.61 11.37 23.97
C LYS A 32 -25.17 10.86 23.78
N GLY A 33 -24.17 11.71 24.02
CA GLY A 33 -22.76 11.40 23.82
C GLY A 33 -22.23 11.68 22.41
N ASP A 34 -23.02 12.31 21.52
CA ASP A 34 -22.54 12.67 20.19
C ASP A 34 -21.54 13.83 20.28
N LEU A 35 -20.39 13.65 19.63
CA LEU A 35 -19.33 14.65 19.54
C LEU A 35 -19.59 15.60 18.36
N GLY A 36 -19.44 16.89 18.60
CA GLY A 36 -19.45 17.94 17.58
C GLY A 36 -18.15 18.76 17.63
N LEU A 37 -17.48 18.90 16.50
CA LEU A 37 -16.30 19.74 16.29
C LEU A 37 -16.65 20.89 15.34
N ASN A 38 -16.36 22.12 15.74
CA ASN A 38 -16.57 23.30 14.94
C ASN A 38 -15.32 24.17 14.94
N GLY A 39 -14.73 24.40 13.77
CA GLY A 39 -13.50 25.18 13.66
C GLY A 39 -12.68 24.82 12.43
N GLU A 40 -11.56 25.49 12.28
CA GLU A 40 -10.61 25.23 11.20
C GLU A 40 -9.21 25.01 11.77
N TYR A 41 -8.59 23.92 11.31
CA TYR A 41 -7.24 23.52 11.65
C TYR A 41 -6.34 23.79 10.44
N GLN A 42 -5.47 24.79 10.57
CA GLN A 42 -4.49 25.18 9.56
C GLN A 42 -3.22 24.37 9.79
N ILE A 43 -2.82 23.60 8.78
CA ILE A 43 -1.66 22.73 8.84
C ILE A 43 -0.41 23.54 8.48
N THR A 44 0.56 23.54 9.38
CA THR A 44 1.85 24.23 9.21
C THR A 44 2.90 23.29 8.65
N SER A 45 2.95 22.05 9.15
CA SER A 45 3.88 21.01 8.68
C SER A 45 3.31 19.61 8.91
N GLY A 46 3.84 18.61 8.22
CA GLY A 46 3.44 17.23 8.44
C GLY A 46 3.75 16.32 7.27
N ASN A 47 3.41 15.04 7.44
CA ASN A 47 3.60 14.01 6.44
C ASN A 47 2.26 13.32 6.16
N PHE A 48 2.05 12.99 4.88
CA PHE A 48 0.98 12.14 4.43
C PHE A 48 1.57 10.85 3.86
N LEU A 49 1.33 9.74 4.55
CA LEU A 49 1.67 8.41 4.04
C LEU A 49 0.54 7.94 3.14
N PHE A 50 0.72 8.07 1.82
CA PHE A 50 -0.22 7.54 0.84
C PHE A 50 -0.02 6.03 0.68
N LYS A 51 -1.14 5.29 0.62
CA LYS A 51 -1.18 3.85 0.38
C LYS A 51 -2.23 3.55 -0.67
N TYR A 52 -1.87 2.79 -1.70
CA TYR A 52 -2.80 2.41 -2.75
C TYR A 52 -3.05 0.91 -2.74
N LYS A 53 -4.25 0.47 -2.35
CA LYS A 53 -4.74 -0.93 -2.41
C LYS A 53 -3.71 -1.99 -1.96
N ASN A 54 -2.91 -1.69 -0.94
CA ASN A 54 -1.78 -2.53 -0.47
C ASN A 54 -0.66 -2.80 -1.49
N LEU A 55 -0.76 -2.25 -2.70
CA LEU A 55 0.24 -2.34 -3.76
C LEU A 55 1.48 -1.56 -3.45
N PHE A 56 1.38 -0.34 -2.92
CA PHE A 56 2.55 0.43 -2.56
C PHE A 56 2.23 1.47 -1.49
N SER A 57 3.29 1.98 -0.86
CA SER A 57 3.20 3.11 0.07
C SER A 57 4.28 4.15 -0.21
N ARG A 58 3.92 5.43 -0.16
CA ARG A 58 4.85 6.56 -0.34
C ARG A 58 4.52 7.69 0.62
N GLY A 59 5.56 8.23 1.23
CA GLY A 59 5.46 9.44 2.06
C GLY A 59 5.46 10.69 1.21
N PHE A 60 4.57 11.61 1.52
CA PHE A 60 4.48 12.95 0.97
C PHE A 60 4.62 13.98 2.09
N GLU A 61 5.38 15.04 1.86
CA GLU A 61 5.49 16.18 2.76
C GLU A 61 4.32 17.14 2.52
N ILE A 62 3.58 17.49 3.57
CA ILE A 62 2.41 18.37 3.48
C ILE A 62 2.88 19.81 3.27
N ARG A 63 2.38 20.46 2.21
CA ARG A 63 2.63 21.89 1.96
C ARG A 63 1.86 22.75 2.96
N SER A 64 2.50 23.81 3.41
CA SER A 64 1.88 24.89 4.17
C SER A 64 0.68 25.46 3.43
N GLY A 65 -0.38 25.82 4.17
CA GLY A 65 -1.65 26.31 3.60
C GLY A 65 -2.70 25.21 3.40
N SER A 66 -2.36 23.96 3.72
CA SER A 66 -3.33 22.87 3.84
C SER A 66 -4.19 23.06 5.10
N ASN A 67 -5.46 22.64 5.08
CA ASN A 67 -6.35 22.77 6.24
C ASN A 67 -7.38 21.65 6.35
N ILE A 68 -7.96 21.54 7.55
CA ILE A 68 -9.09 20.67 7.85
C ILE A 68 -10.16 21.51 8.55
N ARG A 69 -11.38 21.48 8.02
CA ARG A 69 -12.52 22.22 8.55
C ARG A 69 -13.53 21.26 9.16
N PHE A 70 -13.92 21.55 10.39
CA PHE A 70 -14.94 20.82 11.14
C PHE A 70 -16.21 21.69 11.23
N ASN A 71 -17.36 21.10 10.90
CA ASN A 71 -18.65 21.79 10.79
C ASN A 71 -19.78 21.00 11.49
N GLY A 72 -19.54 20.56 12.72
CA GLY A 72 -20.44 19.71 13.49
C GLY A 72 -19.87 18.31 13.63
N SER A 73 -20.49 17.30 13.01
CA SER A 73 -20.00 15.93 13.12
C SER A 73 -18.54 15.78 12.63
N PRO A 74 -17.61 15.21 13.42
CA PRO A 74 -16.24 14.93 13.01
C PRO A 74 -16.15 14.10 11.72
N TYR A 75 -17.15 13.25 11.48
CA TYR A 75 -17.24 12.40 10.29
C TYR A 75 -17.51 13.18 9.00
N ASN A 76 -18.03 14.42 9.12
CA ASN A 76 -18.32 15.31 8.00
C ASN A 76 -17.23 16.36 7.76
N ALA A 77 -16.09 16.25 8.44
CA ALA A 77 -14.97 17.16 8.26
C ALA A 77 -14.56 17.25 6.79
N VAL A 78 -14.13 18.44 6.38
CA VAL A 78 -13.68 18.74 5.02
C VAL A 78 -12.17 18.97 5.04
N ILE A 79 -11.44 18.31 4.15
CA ILE A 79 -10.00 18.47 3.98
C ILE A 79 -9.70 19.27 2.72
N ASN A 80 -8.69 20.12 2.79
CA ASN A 80 -8.01 20.69 1.64
C ASN A 80 -6.50 20.59 1.90
N LEU A 81 -5.90 19.49 1.46
CA LEU A 81 -4.51 19.16 1.71
C LEU A 81 -3.75 19.02 0.39
N THR A 82 -2.59 19.65 0.31
CA THR A 82 -1.64 19.45 -0.78
C THR A 82 -0.33 18.92 -0.19
N ALA A 83 0.19 17.83 -0.74
CA ALA A 83 1.46 17.25 -0.30
C ALA A 83 2.35 16.87 -1.47
N VAL A 84 3.66 16.75 -1.24
CA VAL A 84 4.68 16.55 -2.28
C VAL A 84 5.56 15.36 -1.95
N HIS A 85 5.79 14.53 -2.96
CA HIS A 85 6.86 13.56 -2.94
C HIS A 85 7.97 14.04 -3.87
N HIS A 86 9.17 14.20 -3.30
CA HIS A 86 10.35 14.61 -4.05
C HIS A 86 11.09 13.37 -4.56
N SER A 87 11.31 13.32 -5.87
CA SER A 87 12.10 12.26 -6.48
C SER A 87 13.06 12.81 -7.53
N ARG A 88 13.97 11.95 -7.99
CA ARG A 88 14.82 12.22 -9.15
C ARG A 88 14.62 11.11 -10.16
N THR A 89 14.26 11.50 -11.38
CA THR A 89 13.97 10.55 -12.46
C THR A 89 14.51 11.07 -13.78
N THR A 90 14.55 10.21 -14.79
CA THR A 90 14.90 10.56 -16.16
C THR A 90 13.63 10.83 -16.95
N LEU A 91 13.72 11.64 -18.01
CA LEU A 91 12.60 11.87 -18.94
C LEU A 91 12.60 10.89 -20.11
N ALA A 92 13.51 9.91 -20.10
CA ALA A 92 13.64 8.91 -21.16
C ALA A 92 12.34 8.14 -21.41
N GLY A 93 11.55 7.89 -20.36
CA GLY A 93 10.26 7.20 -20.46
C GLY A 93 9.12 8.05 -21.06
N LEU A 94 9.33 9.33 -21.35
CA LEU A 94 8.31 10.22 -21.92
C LEU A 94 8.35 10.31 -23.45
N ASP A 95 9.28 9.62 -24.14
CA ASP A 95 9.39 9.64 -25.61
C ASP A 95 9.31 11.09 -26.18
N LEU A 96 10.13 11.96 -25.62
CA LEU A 96 10.23 13.35 -26.03
C LEU A 96 11.19 13.44 -27.22
N GLU A 97 10.83 14.20 -28.26
CA GLU A 97 11.72 14.56 -29.37
C GLU A 97 12.77 15.60 -28.94
N LEU A 98 13.47 15.30 -27.84
CA LEU A 98 14.53 16.11 -27.26
C LEU A 98 15.86 15.36 -27.39
N ASP A 99 16.96 16.09 -27.29
CA ASP A 99 18.29 15.49 -27.27
C ASP A 99 18.38 14.40 -26.18
N SER A 100 18.91 13.25 -26.57
CA SER A 100 19.15 12.09 -25.70
C SER A 100 19.96 12.43 -24.44
N THR A 101 20.79 13.47 -24.47
CA THR A 101 21.53 13.96 -23.30
C THR A 101 20.61 14.60 -22.25
N ILE A 102 19.53 15.27 -22.68
CA ILE A 102 18.56 15.91 -21.80
C ILE A 102 17.59 14.88 -21.22
N THR A 103 17.12 13.94 -22.04
CA THR A 103 16.14 12.93 -21.59
C THR A 103 16.74 11.87 -20.66
N ARG A 104 18.05 11.58 -20.78
CA ARG A 104 18.77 10.66 -19.89
C ARG A 104 19.25 11.30 -18.58
N ALA A 105 19.22 12.63 -18.47
CA ALA A 105 19.61 13.31 -17.23
C ALA A 105 18.61 13.04 -16.10
N ARG A 106 19.09 12.69 -14.90
CA ARG A 106 18.25 12.57 -13.70
C ARG A 106 17.91 13.97 -13.17
N ILE A 107 16.67 14.40 -13.40
CA ILE A 107 16.14 15.70 -12.97
C ILE A 107 15.27 15.57 -11.71
N PRO A 108 15.19 16.60 -10.86
CA PRO A 108 14.26 16.61 -9.74
C PRO A 108 12.82 16.77 -10.24
N VAL A 109 11.94 15.92 -9.73
CA VAL A 109 10.50 15.91 -10.02
C VAL A 109 9.74 15.90 -8.70
N ASN A 110 8.70 16.72 -8.64
CA ASN A 110 7.79 16.82 -7.51
C ASN A 110 6.46 16.20 -7.92
N SER A 111 6.14 15.02 -7.37
CA SER A 111 4.80 14.43 -7.48
C SER A 111 3.90 15.06 -6.44
N ILE A 112 2.85 15.74 -6.87
CA ILE A 112 1.90 16.45 -6.01
C ILE A 112 0.65 15.59 -5.84
N ILE A 113 0.22 15.41 -4.60
CA ILE A 113 -1.08 14.83 -4.26
C ILE A 113 -1.95 15.90 -3.60
N ARG A 114 -3.22 15.97 -4.00
CA ARG A 114 -4.21 16.87 -3.43
C ARG A 114 -5.42 16.08 -2.95
N LEU A 115 -5.78 16.30 -1.69
CA LEU A 115 -6.98 15.74 -1.06
C LEU A 115 -7.97 16.88 -0.85
N LYS A 116 -9.17 16.77 -1.43
CA LYS A 116 -10.24 17.76 -1.28
C LYS A 116 -11.52 17.12 -0.78
N ASN A 117 -12.45 17.95 -0.31
CA ASN A 117 -13.80 17.55 0.11
C ASN A 117 -13.79 16.67 1.37
N LYS A 118 -14.53 15.57 1.45
CA LYS A 118 -14.76 14.87 2.72
C LYS A 118 -13.47 14.25 3.25
N LEU A 119 -13.12 14.49 4.51
CA LEU A 119 -11.89 13.96 5.13
C LEU A 119 -11.83 12.43 5.12
N LEU A 120 -12.96 11.77 5.37
CA LEU A 120 -13.05 10.31 5.40
C LEU A 120 -13.10 9.68 4.00
N ASN A 121 -13.44 10.45 2.98
CA ASN A 121 -13.43 10.00 1.59
C ASN A 121 -13.08 11.17 0.68
N PRO A 122 -11.80 11.59 0.66
CA PRO A 122 -11.39 12.77 -0.06
C PRO A 122 -11.32 12.48 -1.55
N ASP A 123 -11.60 13.50 -2.36
CA ASP A 123 -11.31 13.46 -3.78
C ASP A 123 -9.79 13.64 -3.94
N ILE A 124 -9.16 12.61 -4.48
CA ILE A 124 -7.72 12.55 -4.69
C ILE A 124 -7.42 12.98 -6.11
N SER A 125 -6.61 14.02 -6.26
CA SER A 125 -6.06 14.42 -7.57
C SER A 125 -4.54 14.49 -7.50
N PHE A 126 -3.92 14.17 -8.62
CA PHE A 126 -2.47 14.15 -8.76
C PHE A 126 -2.01 15.28 -9.67
N GLY A 127 -0.80 15.77 -9.45
CA GLY A 127 -0.14 16.72 -10.34
C GLY A 127 1.37 16.55 -10.30
N LEU A 128 2.04 17.22 -11.22
CA LEU A 128 3.47 17.05 -11.39
C LEU A 128 4.15 18.40 -11.62
N GLU A 129 5.28 18.61 -10.94
CA GLU A 129 6.03 19.86 -10.99
C GLU A 129 7.53 19.59 -11.17
N PHE A 130 8.16 20.39 -12.03
CA PHE A 130 9.59 20.29 -12.32
C PHE A 130 10.31 21.56 -11.83
N PRO A 131 10.81 21.58 -10.58
CA PRO A 131 11.30 22.82 -9.96
C PRO A 131 12.58 23.38 -10.61
N LYS A 132 13.37 22.56 -11.30
CA LYS A 132 14.66 22.96 -11.87
C LYS A 132 14.72 22.93 -13.41
N LEU A 133 13.59 22.76 -14.08
CA LEU A 133 13.52 22.82 -15.55
C LEU A 133 13.16 24.22 -16.02
N ASP A 134 13.71 24.61 -17.17
CA ASP A 134 13.28 25.82 -17.85
C ASP A 134 11.86 25.67 -18.40
N GLU A 135 11.18 26.80 -18.55
CA GLU A 135 9.76 26.83 -18.92
C GLU A 135 9.49 26.21 -20.29
N THR A 136 10.41 26.37 -21.25
CA THR A 136 10.31 25.74 -22.58
C THR A 136 10.29 24.22 -22.48
N TYR A 137 11.14 23.62 -21.63
CA TYR A 137 11.16 22.17 -21.44
C TYR A 137 9.92 21.68 -20.70
N LYS A 138 9.43 22.44 -19.72
CA LYS A 138 8.16 22.10 -19.03
C LYS A 138 6.99 22.05 -20.00
N GLN A 139 6.87 23.02 -20.91
CA GLN A 139 5.78 23.04 -21.90
C GLN A 139 5.80 21.80 -22.79
N VAL A 140 6.99 21.40 -23.27
CA VAL A 140 7.16 20.18 -24.08
C VAL A 140 6.75 18.93 -23.29
N ILE A 141 7.15 18.85 -22.02
CA ILE A 141 6.80 17.71 -21.15
C ILE A 141 5.30 17.67 -20.87
N TYR A 142 4.70 18.80 -20.50
CA TYR A 142 3.25 18.88 -20.22
C TYR A 142 2.40 18.60 -21.45
N ALA A 143 2.86 19.00 -22.65
CA ALA A 143 2.19 18.65 -23.90
C ALA A 143 2.18 17.14 -24.16
N LYS A 144 3.27 16.44 -23.83
CA LYS A 144 3.36 14.97 -24.00
C LYS A 144 2.62 14.19 -22.90
N LEU A 145 2.59 14.72 -21.68
CA LEU A 145 1.89 14.11 -20.53
C LEU A 145 0.36 14.17 -20.63
N ASP A 146 -0.19 14.83 -21.66
CA ASP A 146 -1.61 15.13 -21.83
C ASP A 146 -2.27 15.56 -20.50
N THR A 147 -1.93 16.76 -20.05
CA THR A 147 -2.49 17.33 -18.81
C THR A 147 -4.01 17.52 -18.86
N THR A 148 -4.65 17.35 -20.03
CA THR A 148 -6.11 17.46 -20.16
C THR A 148 -6.84 16.19 -19.75
N ASN A 149 -6.13 15.05 -19.73
CA ASN A 149 -6.69 13.77 -19.33
C ASN A 149 -6.20 13.37 -17.92
N GLU A 150 -7.06 13.58 -16.92
CA GLU A 150 -6.77 13.26 -15.53
C GLU A 150 -6.40 11.78 -15.31
N VAL A 151 -6.93 10.87 -16.13
CA VAL A 151 -6.64 9.43 -16.04
C VAL A 151 -5.20 9.16 -16.46
N VAL A 152 -4.76 9.73 -17.58
CA VAL A 152 -3.39 9.58 -18.08
C VAL A 152 -2.40 10.22 -17.10
N MET A 153 -2.69 11.42 -16.61
CA MET A 153 -1.86 12.09 -15.60
C MET A 153 -1.73 11.24 -14.32
N THR A 154 -2.83 10.68 -13.84
CA THR A 154 -2.84 9.81 -12.65
C THR A 154 -1.98 8.57 -12.90
N GLN A 155 -2.10 7.92 -14.05
CA GLN A 155 -1.27 6.75 -14.39
C GLN A 155 0.22 7.08 -14.42
N GLN A 156 0.60 8.22 -15.02
CA GLN A 156 2.00 8.65 -15.07
C GLN A 156 2.57 8.89 -13.69
N ILE A 157 1.80 9.54 -12.80
CA ILE A 157 2.24 9.83 -11.44
C ILE A 157 2.30 8.55 -10.61
N LEU A 158 1.35 7.63 -10.75
CA LEU A 158 1.42 6.32 -10.09
C LEU A 158 2.66 5.54 -10.56
N SER A 159 2.97 5.57 -11.86
CA SER A 159 4.19 4.96 -12.40
C SER A 159 5.45 5.57 -11.77
N LEU A 160 5.52 6.89 -11.65
CA LEU A 160 6.62 7.56 -10.94
C LEU A 160 6.70 7.18 -9.46
N LEU A 161 5.56 7.08 -8.77
CA LEU A 161 5.55 6.72 -7.36
C LEU A 161 6.00 5.27 -7.15
N VAL A 162 5.62 4.35 -8.04
CA VAL A 162 5.97 2.94 -7.94
C VAL A 162 7.38 2.67 -8.45
N LEU A 163 7.70 3.11 -9.67
CA LEU A 163 8.90 2.75 -10.43
C LEU A 163 9.99 3.83 -10.43
N ASN A 164 9.68 5.06 -9.97
CA ASN A 164 10.54 6.23 -10.12
C ASN A 164 10.95 6.51 -11.58
N ASN A 165 10.09 6.17 -12.53
CA ASN A 165 10.24 6.46 -13.95
C ASN A 165 8.88 6.79 -14.56
N PHE A 166 8.87 7.61 -15.61
CA PHE A 166 7.67 7.81 -16.42
C PHE A 166 7.43 6.55 -17.27
N SER A 167 6.17 6.16 -17.44
CA SER A 167 5.81 5.05 -18.33
C SER A 167 4.82 5.54 -19.38
N PHE A 168 5.30 5.76 -20.60
CA PHE A 168 4.42 6.07 -21.71
C PHE A 168 3.54 4.85 -22.05
N GLN A 169 2.23 4.97 -21.84
CA GLN A 169 1.23 4.02 -22.33
C GLN A 169 0.44 4.72 -23.43
N THR A 170 0.97 4.68 -24.66
CA THR A 170 0.11 4.67 -25.83
C THR A 170 0.34 3.33 -26.48
N GLY A 171 -0.72 2.52 -26.60
CA GLY A 171 -0.63 1.12 -26.99
C GLY A 171 0.34 0.88 -28.14
N ASN A 172 1.48 0.26 -27.83
CA ASN A 172 2.26 -0.57 -28.75
C ASN A 172 3.44 -1.22 -28.02
N ASN A 173 3.65 -2.50 -28.38
CA ASN A 173 4.71 -3.39 -27.95
C ASN A 173 6.11 -2.89 -28.35
N SER A 174 6.69 -1.91 -27.64
CA SER A 174 8.03 -1.43 -28.00
C SER A 174 8.86 -0.90 -26.83
N ILE A 175 8.95 -1.66 -25.73
CA ILE A 175 10.10 -1.59 -24.81
C ILE A 175 10.93 -2.86 -25.02
N SER A 176 11.36 -3.11 -26.26
CA SER A 176 12.08 -4.35 -26.60
C SER A 176 13.51 -4.15 -27.08
N ASN A 177 14.08 -2.94 -27.13
CA ASN A 177 15.41 -2.85 -27.75
C ASN A 177 16.39 -1.74 -27.37
N THR A 178 16.29 -1.08 -26.21
CA THR A 178 17.39 -0.19 -25.80
C THR A 178 17.50 -0.12 -24.29
N ILE A 179 18.62 -0.65 -23.76
CA ILE A 179 19.14 -0.64 -22.38
C ILE A 179 19.07 -2.04 -21.72
N GLY A 180 20.25 -2.61 -21.46
CA GLY A 180 20.43 -3.96 -20.90
C GLY A 180 20.06 -4.10 -19.42
N ILE A 181 18.77 -3.93 -19.08
CA ILE A 181 18.21 -4.22 -17.75
C ILE A 181 17.12 -5.30 -17.90
N SER A 182 17.51 -6.46 -18.41
CA SER A 182 16.57 -7.54 -18.79
C SER A 182 15.82 -8.17 -17.61
N GLY A 183 16.18 -7.86 -16.36
CA GLY A 183 15.43 -8.33 -15.18
C GLY A 183 14.26 -7.43 -14.78
N PHE A 184 14.34 -6.12 -15.05
CA PHE A 184 13.32 -5.16 -14.64
C PHE A 184 12.17 -5.08 -15.65
N GLU A 185 12.46 -5.26 -16.94
CA GLU A 185 11.48 -5.19 -18.04
C GLU A 185 10.44 -6.32 -18.00
N LEU A 186 10.81 -7.50 -17.48
CA LEU A 186 9.87 -8.62 -17.31
C LEU A 186 8.93 -8.38 -16.12
N LEU A 187 9.42 -7.78 -15.03
CA LEU A 187 8.62 -7.49 -13.85
C LEU A 187 7.76 -6.23 -14.05
N SER A 188 8.25 -5.19 -14.73
CA SER A 188 7.53 -3.92 -14.94
C SER A 188 6.30 -4.08 -15.83
N ASN A 189 6.40 -4.86 -16.91
CA ASN A 189 5.29 -5.11 -17.84
C ASN A 189 4.19 -5.97 -17.17
N GLN A 190 4.59 -6.93 -16.33
CA GLN A 190 3.64 -7.70 -15.53
C GLN A 190 3.02 -6.83 -14.44
N VAL A 191 3.80 -5.98 -13.76
CA VAL A 191 3.30 -5.02 -12.78
C VAL A 191 2.28 -4.07 -13.38
N SER A 192 2.49 -3.53 -14.58
CA SER A 192 1.49 -2.70 -15.26
C SER A 192 0.18 -3.45 -15.53
N ASN A 193 0.25 -4.75 -15.83
CA ASN A 193 -0.92 -5.61 -16.01
C ASN A 193 -1.55 -6.05 -14.67
N LEU A 194 -0.75 -6.22 -13.63
CA LEU A 194 -1.21 -6.52 -12.27
C LEU A 194 -1.91 -5.29 -11.65
N LEU A 195 -1.39 -4.08 -11.88
CA LEU A 195 -2.01 -2.81 -11.49
C LEU A 195 -3.39 -2.60 -12.15
N SER A 196 -3.59 -3.15 -13.36
CA SER A 196 -4.88 -3.07 -14.07
C SER A 196 -5.87 -4.19 -13.74
N GLN A 197 -5.41 -5.29 -13.11
CA GLN A 197 -6.21 -6.50 -12.87
C GLN A 197 -6.26 -6.97 -11.41
N VAL A 198 -5.99 -6.11 -10.41
CA VAL A 198 -6.11 -6.48 -8.99
C VAL A 198 -7.52 -6.99 -8.69
N SER A 199 -7.64 -8.32 -8.66
CA SER A 199 -8.79 -9.11 -8.21
C SER A 199 -8.84 -9.13 -6.68
N ARG A 200 -9.99 -9.51 -6.12
CA ARG A 200 -10.31 -9.44 -4.68
C ARG A 200 -9.61 -10.50 -3.81
N ASP A 201 -8.95 -11.50 -4.41
CA ASP A 201 -8.46 -12.71 -3.70
C ASP A 201 -6.92 -12.84 -3.68
N VAL A 202 -6.21 -11.82 -4.19
CA VAL A 202 -4.74 -11.78 -4.21
C VAL A 202 -4.26 -10.40 -3.74
N ASP A 203 -3.57 -10.37 -2.61
CA ASP A 203 -2.86 -9.20 -2.11
C ASP A 203 -1.50 -9.11 -2.80
N ILE A 204 -1.24 -8.00 -3.48
CA ILE A 204 0.04 -7.73 -4.15
C ILE A 204 0.63 -6.47 -3.56
N GLY A 205 1.93 -6.48 -3.30
CA GLY A 205 2.74 -5.36 -2.83
C GLY A 205 3.97 -5.19 -3.72
N ILE A 206 4.38 -3.97 -3.95
CA ILE A 206 5.50 -3.58 -4.81
C ILE A 206 6.35 -2.58 -4.03
N ASN A 207 7.64 -2.88 -3.97
CA ASN A 207 8.62 -2.04 -3.32
C ASN A 207 9.77 -1.75 -4.29
N TYR A 208 10.23 -0.51 -4.29
CA TYR A 208 11.30 -0.04 -5.17
C TYR A 208 12.26 0.81 -4.38
N ARG A 209 13.54 0.43 -4.41
CA ARG A 209 14.63 1.15 -3.78
C ARG A 209 15.61 1.60 -4.87
N PRO A 210 15.69 2.92 -5.18
CA PRO A 210 16.68 3.42 -6.12
C PRO A 210 18.10 3.18 -5.59
N GLY A 211 19.01 2.78 -6.47
CA GLY A 211 20.42 2.60 -6.14
C GLY A 211 21.19 3.91 -6.02
N ASP A 212 22.33 3.87 -5.32
CA ASP A 212 23.30 4.95 -5.20
C ASP A 212 24.72 4.46 -5.57
N ASN A 213 25.77 5.26 -5.33
CA ASN A 213 27.15 4.90 -5.70
C ASN A 213 27.68 3.64 -4.97
N ILE A 214 27.00 3.19 -3.91
CA ILE A 214 27.42 2.09 -3.02
C ILE A 214 26.40 0.95 -3.06
N SER A 215 25.12 1.26 -3.31
CA SER A 215 23.98 0.35 -3.23
C SER A 215 23.38 0.12 -4.61
N ALA A 216 23.21 -1.15 -4.99
CA ALA A 216 22.51 -1.51 -6.22
C ALA A 216 21.03 -1.09 -6.17
N GLN A 217 20.45 -0.83 -7.34
CA GLN A 217 19.01 -0.59 -7.45
C GLN A 217 18.26 -1.89 -7.19
N GLU A 218 17.16 -1.83 -6.45
CA GLU A 218 16.35 -2.99 -6.09
C GLU A 218 14.87 -2.77 -6.39
N PHE A 219 14.24 -3.81 -6.92
CA PHE A 219 12.80 -3.87 -7.14
C PHE A 219 12.28 -5.18 -6.59
N GLU A 220 11.20 -5.12 -5.83
CA GLU A 220 10.67 -6.23 -5.04
C GLU A 220 9.15 -6.31 -5.21
N VAL A 221 8.65 -7.52 -5.52
CA VAL A 221 7.22 -7.82 -5.64
C VAL A 221 6.86 -8.87 -4.60
N ILE A 222 5.95 -8.49 -3.71
CA ILE A 222 5.41 -9.32 -2.66
C ILE A 222 4.01 -9.75 -3.09
N MET A 223 3.70 -11.04 -2.99
CA MET A 223 2.39 -11.58 -3.33
C MET A 223 1.90 -12.46 -2.18
N ARG A 224 0.64 -12.31 -1.84
CA ARG A 224 -0.05 -13.16 -0.89
C ARG A 224 -1.39 -13.56 -1.47
N THR A 225 -1.70 -14.85 -1.43
CA THR A 225 -3.04 -15.35 -1.77
C THR A 225 -3.53 -16.32 -0.72
N GLN A 226 -4.83 -16.26 -0.47
CA GLN A 226 -5.54 -17.14 0.45
C GLN A 226 -6.59 -17.92 -0.34
N LEU A 227 -6.50 -19.24 -0.29
CA LEU A 227 -7.36 -20.16 -1.02
C LEU A 227 -8.13 -21.04 -0.03
N PHE A 228 -9.29 -21.54 -0.48
CA PHE A 228 -10.15 -22.48 0.26
C PHE A 228 -10.53 -21.96 1.66
N ASP A 229 -11.20 -20.80 1.73
CA ASP A 229 -11.62 -20.15 2.98
C ASP A 229 -10.46 -20.00 3.99
N ASN A 230 -9.34 -19.46 3.51
CA ASN A 230 -8.12 -19.25 4.29
C ASN A 230 -7.46 -20.54 4.81
N ARG A 231 -7.70 -21.70 4.19
CA ARG A 231 -7.03 -22.95 4.54
C ARG A 231 -5.64 -23.06 3.94
N VAL A 232 -5.42 -22.49 2.76
CA VAL A 232 -4.09 -22.45 2.11
C VAL A 232 -3.67 -21.00 1.96
N THR A 233 -2.50 -20.66 2.47
CA THR A 233 -1.89 -19.33 2.29
C THR A 233 -0.58 -19.51 1.55
N ILE A 234 -0.41 -18.76 0.45
CA ILE A 234 0.82 -18.74 -0.34
C ILE A 234 1.36 -17.32 -0.27
N ASP A 235 2.58 -17.18 0.24
CA ASP A 235 3.33 -15.93 0.35
C ASP A 235 4.57 -16.02 -0.54
N GLY A 236 4.70 -15.14 -1.52
CA GLY A 236 5.87 -15.02 -2.39
C GLY A 236 6.52 -13.65 -2.27
N ASN A 237 7.84 -13.61 -2.32
CA ASN A 237 8.61 -12.38 -2.44
C ASN A 237 9.64 -12.54 -3.56
N LEU A 238 9.64 -11.65 -4.56
CA LEU A 238 10.52 -11.71 -5.71
C LEU A 238 11.25 -10.37 -5.86
N GLY A 239 12.55 -10.37 -5.61
CA GLY A 239 13.44 -9.23 -5.77
C GLY A 239 14.34 -9.35 -7.00
N VAL A 240 14.58 -8.24 -7.70
CA VAL A 240 15.64 -8.10 -8.69
C VAL A 240 16.57 -6.97 -8.26
N THR A 241 17.88 -7.24 -8.29
CA THR A 241 18.91 -6.24 -8.06
C THR A 241 19.70 -5.99 -9.34
N GLY A 242 19.92 -4.72 -9.68
CA GLY A 242 20.67 -4.28 -10.85
C GLY A 242 21.85 -3.40 -10.45
N GLN A 243 23.06 -3.75 -10.86
CA GLN A 243 24.26 -2.93 -10.68
C GLN A 243 24.62 -2.29 -12.03
N GLU A 244 24.68 -0.96 -12.09
CA GLU A 244 25.20 -0.26 -13.27
C GLU A 244 26.71 -0.52 -13.37
N GLY A 245 27.17 -1.12 -14.49
CA GLY A 245 28.59 -1.16 -14.85
C GLY A 245 29.29 -2.52 -14.90
N SER A 246 28.59 -3.66 -14.87
CA SER A 246 29.21 -4.95 -15.17
C SER A 246 28.23 -5.88 -15.88
N ASN A 247 28.70 -6.64 -16.86
CA ASN A 247 27.96 -7.67 -17.63
C ASN A 247 27.52 -8.87 -16.76
N ARG A 248 27.07 -8.64 -15.53
CA ARG A 248 26.65 -9.67 -14.59
C ARG A 248 25.13 -9.76 -14.59
N THR A 249 24.68 -10.97 -14.90
CA THR A 249 23.32 -11.49 -14.85
C THR A 249 22.54 -10.91 -13.66
N SER A 250 21.38 -10.31 -13.92
CA SER A 250 20.43 -9.90 -12.88
C SER A 250 20.22 -11.04 -11.90
N ASN A 251 20.58 -10.85 -10.63
CA ASN A 251 20.36 -11.88 -9.63
C ASN A 251 18.89 -11.79 -9.20
N ILE A 252 18.07 -12.72 -9.71
CA ILE A 252 16.68 -12.87 -9.28
C ILE A 252 16.71 -13.60 -7.93
N VAL A 253 16.18 -12.94 -6.92
CA VAL A 253 16.17 -13.39 -5.53
C VAL A 253 14.71 -13.64 -5.17
N GLY A 254 14.37 -14.85 -4.75
CA GLY A 254 12.99 -15.24 -4.54
C GLY A 254 12.79 -16.05 -3.27
N ASP A 255 11.77 -15.70 -2.50
CA ASP A 255 11.28 -16.46 -1.37
C ASP A 255 9.84 -16.91 -1.66
N VAL A 256 9.51 -18.15 -1.31
CA VAL A 256 8.15 -18.70 -1.38
C VAL A 256 7.86 -19.43 -0.09
N ASN A 257 6.75 -19.11 0.58
CA ASN A 257 6.24 -19.81 1.74
C ASN A 257 4.81 -20.28 1.44
N VAL A 258 4.52 -21.53 1.78
CA VAL A 258 3.19 -22.14 1.67
C VAL A 258 2.79 -22.64 3.04
N GLU A 259 1.65 -22.19 3.54
CA GLU A 259 1.06 -22.63 4.80
C GLU A 259 -0.30 -23.28 4.54
N VAL A 260 -0.52 -24.48 5.09
CA VAL A 260 -1.78 -25.22 4.99
C VAL A 260 -2.32 -25.49 6.39
N LYS A 261 -3.52 -25.03 6.70
CA LYS A 261 -4.27 -25.41 7.91
C LYS A 261 -4.78 -26.84 7.74
N LEU A 262 -4.30 -27.75 8.59
CA LEU A 262 -4.71 -29.15 8.58
C LEU A 262 -6.02 -29.38 9.32
N THR A 263 -6.33 -28.52 10.30
CA THR A 263 -7.59 -28.51 11.04
C THR A 263 -8.39 -27.25 10.77
N GLU A 264 -9.72 -27.33 10.85
CA GLU A 264 -10.62 -26.17 10.63
C GLU A 264 -10.36 -25.04 11.61
N ASP A 265 -10.02 -25.38 12.85
CA ASP A 265 -9.64 -24.43 13.90
C ASP A 265 -8.21 -23.85 13.73
N GLY A 266 -7.45 -24.29 12.71
CA GLY A 266 -6.11 -23.81 12.42
C GLY A 266 -5.04 -24.16 13.45
N ARG A 267 -5.33 -25.04 14.42
CA ARG A 267 -4.37 -25.46 15.46
C ARG A 267 -3.20 -26.25 14.88
N PHE A 268 -3.45 -27.08 13.87
CA PHE A 268 -2.41 -27.77 13.13
C PHE A 268 -2.17 -27.08 11.80
N LYS A 269 -0.90 -26.76 11.53
CA LYS A 269 -0.50 -26.17 10.25
C LYS A 269 0.73 -26.87 9.71
N PHE A 270 0.72 -27.15 8.41
CA PHE A 270 1.89 -27.53 7.66
C PHE A 270 2.47 -26.28 7.00
N LYS A 271 3.80 -26.18 6.96
CA LYS A 271 4.52 -25.08 6.33
C LYS A 271 5.61 -25.65 5.44
N ALA A 272 5.71 -25.15 4.23
CA ALA A 272 6.85 -25.37 3.35
C ALA A 272 7.42 -24.00 2.95
N PHE A 273 8.73 -23.87 2.88
CA PHE A 273 9.36 -22.64 2.44
C PHE A 273 10.61 -22.88 1.62
N ASN A 274 10.86 -21.96 0.70
CA ASN A 274 12.10 -21.75 0.00
C ASN A 274 12.47 -20.29 0.24
N ARG A 275 13.66 -20.03 0.76
CA ARG A 275 14.17 -18.68 1.02
C ARG A 275 15.54 -18.52 0.39
N SER A 276 15.74 -17.43 -0.30
CA SER A 276 17.04 -17.03 -0.83
C SER A 276 18.01 -16.63 0.28
N ASN A 277 19.26 -17.08 0.20
CA ASN A 277 20.30 -16.77 1.18
C ASN A 277 21.15 -15.59 0.71
N ASN A 278 20.87 -14.39 1.23
CA ASN A 278 21.40 -13.13 0.68
C ASN A 278 22.45 -12.44 1.57
N LEU A 279 22.88 -13.10 2.65
CA LEU A 279 23.92 -12.59 3.56
C LEU A 279 25.14 -13.51 3.48
N ASP A 280 26.26 -12.90 3.11
CA ASP A 280 27.62 -13.45 3.01
C ASP A 280 27.92 -14.37 1.83
N GLN A 281 28.20 -13.73 0.68
CA GLN A 281 28.99 -14.31 -0.43
C GLN A 281 30.35 -14.89 0.00
N VAL A 282 30.77 -14.69 1.25
CA VAL A 282 32.06 -15.16 1.78
C VAL A 282 31.96 -16.58 2.38
N PHE A 283 30.76 -17.06 2.77
CA PHE A 283 30.65 -18.33 3.52
C PHE A 283 29.48 -19.27 3.14
N ASN A 284 28.56 -18.89 2.24
CA ASN A 284 27.39 -19.72 1.92
C ASN A 284 27.54 -20.51 0.61
N ASN A 285 27.55 -21.85 0.71
CA ASN A 285 27.57 -22.79 -0.42
C ASN A 285 26.18 -23.12 -1.01
N SER A 286 25.08 -22.63 -0.42
CA SER A 286 23.72 -22.87 -0.94
C SER A 286 22.97 -21.56 -1.21
N PRO A 287 22.54 -21.30 -2.46
CA PRO A 287 21.80 -20.08 -2.81
C PRO A 287 20.39 -20.01 -2.20
N TYR A 288 19.86 -21.15 -1.72
CA TYR A 288 18.53 -21.23 -1.10
C TYR A 288 18.55 -22.11 0.16
N THR A 289 17.74 -21.72 1.15
CA THR A 289 17.36 -22.54 2.31
C THR A 289 15.92 -23.02 2.10
N GLN A 290 15.76 -24.34 2.08
CA GLN A 290 14.46 -24.98 1.89
C GLN A 290 14.10 -25.79 3.12
N GLY A 291 12.85 -25.76 3.52
CA GLY A 291 12.38 -26.47 4.69
C GLY A 291 10.91 -26.80 4.64
N ILE A 292 10.55 -27.87 5.33
CA ILE A 292 9.18 -28.21 5.67
C ILE A 292 9.05 -28.28 7.19
N GLY A 293 7.89 -27.93 7.72
CA GLY A 293 7.65 -27.90 9.15
C GLY A 293 6.18 -28.10 9.47
N PHE A 294 5.93 -28.61 10.67
CA PHE A 294 4.59 -28.70 11.24
C PHE A 294 4.54 -27.82 12.48
N SER A 295 3.48 -27.03 12.63
CA SER A 295 3.25 -26.24 13.83
C SER A 295 1.93 -26.61 14.46
N TYR A 296 1.95 -26.82 15.78
CA TYR A 296 0.77 -27.02 16.60
C TYR A 296 0.65 -25.87 17.60
N ARG A 297 -0.51 -25.21 17.63
CA ARG A 297 -0.82 -24.16 18.61
C ARG A 297 -2.08 -24.55 19.38
N ARG A 298 -2.01 -24.50 20.71
CA ARG A 298 -3.14 -24.74 21.61
C ARG A 298 -3.13 -23.67 22.69
N GLU A 299 -4.28 -23.04 22.91
CA GLU A 299 -4.48 -22.12 24.03
C GLU A 299 -4.88 -22.92 25.28
N PHE A 300 -4.31 -22.56 26.43
CA PHE A 300 -4.55 -23.22 27.71
C PHE A 300 -4.47 -22.20 28.85
N ASN A 301 -5.28 -22.42 29.90
CA ASN A 301 -5.26 -21.58 31.10
C ASN A 301 -4.35 -22.15 32.20
N LYS A 302 -4.06 -23.45 32.15
CA LYS A 302 -3.17 -24.16 33.10
C LYS A 302 -2.27 -25.14 32.34
N LEU A 303 -1.01 -25.30 32.76
CA LEU A 303 -0.04 -26.20 32.10
C LEU A 303 -0.52 -27.66 32.01
N LYS A 304 -1.35 -28.11 32.96
CA LYS A 304 -1.96 -29.46 32.97
C LYS A 304 -2.93 -29.68 31.81
N ASP A 305 -3.55 -28.62 31.30
CA ASP A 305 -4.57 -28.69 30.25
C ASP A 305 -3.97 -28.96 28.84
N ILE A 306 -2.64 -28.88 28.70
CA ILE A 306 -1.94 -29.14 27.43
C ILE A 306 -2.06 -30.62 27.02
N PHE A 307 -1.98 -31.53 27.99
CA PHE A 307 -2.00 -32.98 27.76
C PHE A 307 -3.39 -33.61 27.95
N GLU A 308 -4.35 -32.86 28.47
CA GLU A 308 -5.71 -33.34 28.70
C GLU A 308 -6.54 -33.16 27.42
N LYS A 309 -7.13 -34.25 26.92
CA LYS A 309 -7.97 -34.25 25.71
C LYS A 309 -9.34 -33.68 26.09
N ARG A 310 -9.60 -32.40 25.82
CA ARG A 310 -10.95 -31.85 25.99
C ARG A 310 -11.86 -32.46 24.93
N THR A 311 -12.82 -33.27 25.34
CA THR A 311 -14.03 -33.53 24.57
C THR A 311 -14.72 -32.17 24.32
N PRO A 312 -15.16 -31.87 23.08
CA PRO A 312 -15.95 -30.67 22.85
C PRO A 312 -17.21 -30.74 23.73
N PRO A 313 -17.64 -29.64 24.38
CA PRO A 313 -18.95 -29.63 25.01
C PRO A 313 -20.00 -29.90 23.92
N PRO A 314 -21.04 -30.71 24.21
CA PRO A 314 -22.11 -30.96 23.26
C PRO A 314 -22.72 -29.62 22.82
N ALA A 315 -23.00 -29.48 21.52
CA ALA A 315 -23.64 -28.30 20.96
C ALA A 315 -24.94 -28.02 21.73
N LEU A 316 -25.08 -26.79 22.25
CA LEU A 316 -26.33 -26.32 22.83
C LEU A 316 -27.37 -26.25 21.71
N ILE A 317 -28.21 -27.28 21.62
CA ILE A 317 -29.46 -27.20 20.87
C ILE A 317 -30.37 -26.30 21.71
N ILE A 318 -30.57 -25.06 21.26
CA ILE A 318 -31.62 -24.21 21.80
C ILE A 318 -32.95 -24.75 21.25
N THR A 319 -33.63 -25.59 22.02
CA THR A 319 -35.06 -25.85 21.79
C THR A 319 -35.83 -24.68 22.37
N ASP A 320 -36.38 -23.82 21.51
CA ASP A 320 -37.41 -22.86 21.90
C ASP A 320 -38.64 -23.64 22.39
N THR A 321 -38.78 -23.78 23.71
CA THR A 321 -40.07 -24.09 24.33
C THR A 321 -40.83 -22.79 24.51
N LEU A 322 -41.70 -22.48 23.54
CA LEU A 322 -42.80 -21.55 23.71
C LEU A 322 -43.74 -22.08 24.82
N ASN A 323 -43.60 -21.56 26.03
CA ASN A 323 -44.64 -21.68 27.05
C ASN A 323 -45.79 -20.73 26.68
N VAL A 324 -46.83 -21.27 26.03
CA VAL A 324 -48.15 -20.66 26.03
C VAL A 324 -48.81 -21.06 27.35
N GLU A 325 -48.85 -20.11 28.27
CA GLU A 325 -49.61 -20.20 29.52
C GLU A 325 -51.11 -20.20 29.15
N MET A 326 -51.75 -21.37 29.16
CA MET A 326 -53.21 -21.46 29.15
C MET A 326 -53.69 -21.36 30.60
N GLU A 327 -54.30 -20.22 30.92
CA GLU A 327 -55.01 -19.94 32.15
C GLU A 327 -56.26 -20.84 32.20
N ASP A 328 -56.21 -21.87 33.05
CA ASP A 328 -57.32 -22.78 33.33
C ASP A 328 -58.18 -22.13 34.43
N ASP A 329 -59.21 -21.39 34.00
CA ASP A 329 -60.20 -20.81 34.90
C ASP A 329 -61.10 -21.92 35.49
N LYS A 330 -61.37 -21.80 36.79
CA LYS A 330 -61.95 -22.85 37.63
C LYS A 330 -63.39 -23.20 37.25
N LYS A 331 -63.70 -24.51 37.38
CA LYS A 331 -65.05 -25.10 37.42
C LYS A 331 -65.95 -24.52 38.53
N LEU A 332 -67.17 -24.12 38.15
CA LEU A 332 -68.54 -24.55 38.60
C LEU A 332 -68.86 -24.62 40.12
N PRO A 333 -70.14 -24.50 40.56
CA PRO A 333 -71.40 -24.70 39.82
C PRO A 333 -72.22 -23.45 39.49
#